data_AF-A0AAW2S491-F1
#
_entry.id   AF-A0AAW2S491-F1
#
_cell.length_a   1.000
_cell.length_b   1.000
_cell.length_c   1.000
_cell.angle_alpha   90.00
_cell.angle_beta   90.00
_cell.angle_gamma   90.00
#
_symmetry.space_group_name_H-M   'P 1'
#
loop_
_entity.id
_entity.type
_entity.pdbx_description
1 polymer ?
#
loop_
_entity_poly.entity_id
_entity_poly.type
_entity_poly.pdbx_seq_one_letter_code
_entity_poly.pdbx_strand_id
1 'polypeptide(L)'
;MEYMVITGHWIDQNWQLQKRVLNFVHIPPPRRGLEIADAIWRCVEDWDIQSKIHTLKMVFCEIKNIVEVIRDSIEYVRRSDARLLLFSEIVKQLNLPERKLVDDCRMSWNSTYEMLSTAIKFKDVFPRFAAEDPHYGDCPCPEDWEKVEKVCSLLEVFWDATHIISGSDYPTSNLFLNAVILVKVLLDEKSLDNDGFIRDMVERMKIKFDKYWGETKLLMSIAAILDPRCKMKVLEFCFSKLYSSEKVEKEISFVLKSLHELYSEYALMYNDEDDSRGQMQGGSSQGQSTSNVGISRGWSQYADFLELVQSVQPQKSELDMYLEESCYSFKEDYKVEKEFDVLEWWRVNSVKYKVLSFMARDILAIPITTVASEATFSAGSRVIDKYCASLTSETVQVLLCGGDWLRKHFGVKKKIELFQDLCISELEFDKHGGHPCIVDAYV
;
A
#
# COMPACT_ATOMS: atom_id res chain seq x y z
N MET A 1 3.29 -10.85 -19.69
CA MET A 1 4.12 -10.46 -18.55
C MET A 1 5.56 -10.68 -18.97
N GLU A 2 6.25 -9.68 -19.51
CA GLU A 2 7.69 -9.84 -19.76
C GLU A 2 8.48 -9.68 -18.47
N TYR A 3 8.02 -8.90 -17.49
CA TYR A 3 8.80 -8.61 -16.29
C TYR A 3 7.95 -8.67 -15.01
N MET A 4 8.60 -8.96 -13.87
CA MET A 4 8.09 -8.99 -12.50
C MET A 4 9.01 -8.17 -11.61
N VAL A 5 8.46 -7.43 -10.65
CA VAL A 5 9.23 -6.62 -9.70
C VAL A 5 8.91 -7.07 -8.29
N ILE A 6 9.93 -7.29 -7.47
CA ILE A 6 9.76 -7.57 -6.06
C ILE A 6 10.31 -6.40 -5.27
N THR A 7 9.49 -5.88 -4.36
CA THR A 7 9.84 -4.76 -3.49
C THR A 7 9.81 -5.23 -2.05
N GLY A 8 10.92 -5.07 -1.33
CA GLY A 8 11.02 -5.34 0.10
C GLY A 8 10.63 -4.11 0.89
N HIS A 9 9.85 -4.32 1.95
CA HIS A 9 9.43 -3.27 2.87
C HIS A 9 9.80 -3.69 4.29
N TRP A 10 10.51 -2.84 5.02
CA TRP A 10 10.85 -3.11 6.41
C TRP A 10 11.07 -1.81 7.16
N ILE A 11 11.00 -1.85 8.48
CA ILE A 11 11.41 -0.73 9.32
C ILE A 11 12.78 -1.05 9.92
N ASP A 12 13.74 -0.15 9.74
CA ASP A 12 15.11 -0.37 10.20
C ASP A 12 15.29 -0.12 11.70
N GLN A 13 16.53 -0.29 12.20
CA GLN A 13 16.87 -0.08 13.62
C GLN A 13 16.68 1.37 14.07
N ASN A 14 16.66 2.33 13.14
CA ASN A 14 16.40 3.74 13.40
C ASN A 14 14.90 4.08 13.27
N TRP A 15 14.03 3.08 13.17
CA TRP A 15 12.59 3.22 13.00
C TRP A 15 12.21 4.01 11.74
N GLN A 16 13.00 3.87 10.69
CA GLN A 16 12.70 4.44 9.39
C GLN A 16 12.12 3.37 8.46
N LEU A 17 11.00 3.70 7.82
CA LEU A 17 10.41 2.84 6.80
C LEU A 17 11.34 2.79 5.57
N GLN A 18 11.73 1.57 5.21
CA GLN A 18 12.51 1.27 4.03
C GLN A 18 11.62 0.56 3.02
N LYS A 19 11.74 1.00 1.78
CA LYS A 19 11.15 0.38 0.60
C LYS A 19 12.26 0.25 -0.43
N ARG A 20 12.51 -0.96 -0.91
CA ARG A 20 13.57 -1.22 -1.89
C ARG A 20 13.16 -2.20 -2.95
N VAL A 21 13.56 -1.92 -4.18
CA VAL A 21 13.50 -2.92 -5.25
C VAL A 21 14.53 -4.00 -4.95
N LEU A 22 14.05 -5.22 -4.75
CA LEU A 22 14.87 -6.40 -4.52
C LEU A 22 15.23 -7.05 -5.86
N ASN A 23 14.22 -7.28 -6.70
CA ASN A 23 14.40 -7.94 -7.98
C ASN A 23 13.55 -7.28 -9.08
N PHE A 24 14.09 -7.29 -10.30
CA PHE A 24 13.39 -6.94 -11.52
C PHE A 24 13.67 -8.06 -12.53
N VAL A 25 12.72 -8.99 -12.69
CA VAL A 25 12.94 -10.29 -13.31
C VAL A 25 12.18 -10.39 -14.61
N HIS A 26 12.84 -10.80 -15.69
CA HIS A 26 12.15 -11.14 -16.93
C HIS A 26 11.51 -12.54 -16.84
N ILE A 27 10.20 -12.67 -17.14
CA ILE A 27 9.47 -13.94 -17.16
C ILE A 27 9.17 -14.35 -18.63
N PRO A 28 9.93 -15.32 -19.19
CA PRO A 28 9.68 -15.80 -20.54
C PRO A 28 8.35 -16.59 -20.62
N PRO A 29 7.69 -16.65 -21.78
CA PRO A 29 6.53 -17.53 -21.98
C PRO A 29 6.89 -19.01 -21.80
N PRO A 30 5.97 -19.87 -21.30
CA PRO A 30 4.60 -19.58 -20.89
C PRO A 30 4.52 -19.02 -19.46
N ARG A 31 3.73 -17.96 -19.27
CA ARG A 31 3.61 -17.24 -18.00
C ARG A 31 2.36 -17.66 -17.24
N ARG A 32 2.31 -18.88 -16.71
CA ARG A 32 1.18 -19.36 -15.89
C ARG A 32 1.50 -19.09 -14.42
N GLY A 33 0.53 -19.37 -13.55
CA GLY A 33 0.67 -19.11 -12.11
C GLY A 33 1.87 -19.84 -11.48
N LEU A 34 2.24 -21.02 -12.01
CA LEU A 34 3.36 -21.81 -11.52
C LEU A 34 4.72 -21.17 -11.85
N GLU A 35 4.90 -20.66 -13.06
CA GLU A 35 6.17 -20.03 -13.48
C GLU A 35 6.38 -18.68 -12.77
N ILE A 36 5.28 -17.97 -12.48
CA ILE A 36 5.32 -16.75 -11.66
C ILE A 36 5.65 -17.10 -10.21
N ALA A 37 5.03 -18.12 -9.64
CA ALA A 37 5.32 -18.59 -8.28
C ALA A 37 6.78 -19.06 -8.13
N ASP A 38 7.31 -19.80 -9.10
CA ASP A 38 8.70 -20.24 -9.13
C ASP A 38 9.67 -19.05 -9.24
N ALA A 39 9.36 -18.05 -10.06
CA ALA A 39 10.15 -16.83 -10.15
C ALA A 39 10.17 -16.04 -8.83
N ILE A 40 9.02 -15.93 -8.15
CA ILE A 40 8.92 -15.32 -6.81
C ILE A 40 9.74 -16.11 -5.80
N TRP A 41 9.57 -17.44 -5.78
CA TRP A 41 10.25 -18.32 -4.86
C TRP A 41 11.77 -18.18 -4.98
N ARG A 42 12.32 -18.22 -6.20
CA ARG A 42 13.77 -18.03 -6.42
C ARG A 42 14.28 -16.69 -5.90
N CYS A 43 13.55 -15.60 -6.14
CA CYS A 43 13.94 -14.30 -5.61
C CYS A 43 13.93 -14.29 -4.07
N VAL A 44 12.96 -14.97 -3.48
CA VAL A 44 12.87 -15.13 -2.03
C VAL A 44 14.02 -15.97 -1.48
N GLU A 45 14.44 -17.03 -2.18
CA GLU A 45 15.62 -17.81 -1.83
C GLU A 45 16.90 -16.97 -1.92
N ASP A 46 17.07 -16.19 -2.99
CA ASP A 46 18.26 -15.34 -3.21
C ASP A 46 18.48 -14.33 -2.08
N TRP A 47 17.39 -13.86 -1.46
CA TRP A 47 17.41 -12.91 -0.34
C TRP A 47 17.30 -13.57 1.04
N ASP A 48 17.15 -14.89 1.13
CA ASP A 48 16.97 -15.67 2.36
C ASP A 48 15.77 -15.19 3.22
N ILE A 49 14.64 -14.95 2.56
CA ILE A 49 13.43 -14.32 3.13
C ILE A 49 12.21 -15.25 3.09
N GLN A 50 12.45 -16.55 2.95
CA GLN A 50 11.44 -17.60 2.76
C GLN A 50 10.36 -17.62 3.87
N SER A 51 10.74 -17.28 5.10
CA SER A 51 9.87 -17.31 6.27
C SER A 51 9.05 -16.04 6.49
N LYS A 52 9.19 -15.02 5.63
CA LYS A 52 8.65 -13.68 5.90
C LYS A 52 7.57 -13.20 4.92
N ILE A 53 7.10 -14.11 4.06
CA ILE A 53 6.14 -13.74 3.01
C ILE A 53 4.71 -13.63 3.54
N HIS A 54 4.14 -12.43 3.44
CA HIS A 54 2.73 -12.15 3.74
C HIS A 54 2.05 -11.52 2.53
N THR A 55 1.17 -12.24 1.81
CA THR A 55 0.59 -11.78 0.52
C THR A 55 -0.77 -11.10 0.71
N LEU A 56 -1.12 -10.09 -0.13
CA LEU A 56 -2.46 -9.89 -0.73
C LEU A 56 -2.48 -8.80 -1.83
N LYS A 57 -3.33 -8.98 -2.85
CA LYS A 57 -3.43 -8.16 -4.08
C LYS A 57 -4.90 -7.89 -4.45
N MET A 58 -5.22 -6.69 -4.95
CA MET A 58 -6.57 -6.28 -5.40
C MET A 58 -6.51 -5.48 -6.71
N VAL A 59 -7.45 -5.74 -7.63
CA VAL A 59 -7.74 -4.92 -8.83
C VAL A 59 -9.26 -4.83 -9.04
N PHE A 60 -9.77 -3.63 -9.33
CA PHE A 60 -11.17 -3.40 -9.72
C PHE A 60 -11.28 -3.25 -11.24
N CYS A 61 -12.23 -3.95 -11.87
CA CYS A 61 -12.37 -4.04 -13.33
C CYS A 61 -13.83 -4.02 -13.81
N GLU A 62 -14.70 -3.18 -13.22
CA GLU A 62 -16.17 -3.33 -13.40
C GLU A 62 -16.86 -2.21 -14.20
N ILE A 63 -16.10 -1.28 -14.76
CA ILE A 63 -16.63 -0.09 -15.45
C ILE A 63 -16.25 -0.07 -16.95
N LYS A 64 -15.90 -1.25 -17.51
CA LYS A 64 -15.24 -1.37 -18.82
C LYS A 64 -15.93 -0.60 -19.94
N ASN A 65 -17.25 -0.75 -20.10
CA ASN A 65 -17.95 -0.23 -21.27
C ASN A 65 -17.94 1.30 -21.37
N ILE A 66 -18.22 2.03 -20.28
CA ILE A 66 -18.25 3.51 -20.32
C ILE A 66 -16.84 4.10 -20.32
N VAL A 67 -15.90 3.43 -19.66
CA VAL A 67 -14.49 3.84 -19.64
C VAL A 67 -13.87 3.68 -21.02
N GLU A 68 -14.19 2.62 -21.75
CA GLU A 68 -13.70 2.37 -23.11
C GLU A 68 -14.10 3.48 -24.08
N VAL A 69 -15.35 3.96 -24.04
CA VAL A 69 -15.81 5.07 -24.91
C VAL A 69 -14.98 6.34 -24.70
N ILE A 70 -14.74 6.73 -23.45
CA ILE A 70 -13.93 7.92 -23.13
C ILE A 70 -12.46 7.69 -23.49
N ARG A 71 -11.93 6.50 -23.19
CA ARG A 71 -10.54 6.14 -23.49
C ARG A 71 -10.26 6.18 -24.99
N ASP A 72 -11.11 5.55 -25.79
CA ASP A 72 -10.95 5.49 -27.24
C ASP A 72 -11.04 6.89 -27.86
N SER A 73 -11.89 7.76 -27.32
CA SER A 73 -11.97 9.18 -27.70
C SER A 73 -10.68 9.95 -27.40
N ILE A 74 -10.09 9.74 -26.22
CA ILE A 74 -8.83 10.39 -25.83
C ILE A 74 -7.67 9.84 -26.68
N GLU A 75 -7.61 8.53 -26.88
CA GLU A 75 -6.61 7.88 -27.73
C GLU A 75 -6.70 8.40 -29.17
N TYR A 76 -7.91 8.57 -29.71
CA TYR A 76 -8.14 9.10 -31.04
C TYR A 76 -7.57 10.52 -31.22
N VAL A 77 -7.84 11.40 -30.25
CA VAL A 77 -7.33 12.78 -30.23
C VAL A 77 -5.80 12.79 -30.13
N ARG A 78 -5.23 11.96 -29.25
CA ARG A 78 -3.78 11.90 -28.98
C ARG A 78 -2.97 11.26 -30.11
N ARG A 79 -3.59 10.44 -30.95
CA ARG A 79 -2.91 9.67 -32.01
C ARG A 79 -2.25 10.54 -33.10
N SER A 80 -2.63 11.81 -33.23
CA SER A 80 -2.09 12.72 -34.24
C SER A 80 -1.87 14.12 -33.67
N ASP A 81 -0.69 14.69 -33.90
CA ASP A 81 -0.38 16.07 -33.51
C ASP A 81 -1.36 17.07 -34.11
N ALA A 82 -1.85 16.83 -35.33
CA ALA A 82 -2.85 17.68 -35.96
C ALA A 82 -4.18 17.67 -35.20
N ARG A 83 -4.60 16.50 -34.69
CA ARG A 83 -5.82 16.36 -33.87
C ARG A 83 -5.65 16.98 -32.50
N LEU A 84 -4.48 16.80 -31.87
CA LEU A 84 -4.14 17.47 -30.61
C LEU A 84 -4.17 19.00 -30.74
N LEU A 85 -3.63 19.54 -31.83
CA LEU A 85 -3.66 20.98 -32.11
C LEU A 85 -5.09 21.48 -32.33
N LEU A 86 -5.90 20.75 -33.12
CA LEU A 86 -7.31 21.07 -33.34
C LEU A 86 -8.09 21.06 -32.01
N PHE A 87 -7.93 20.02 -31.20
CA PHE A 87 -8.54 19.92 -29.88
C PHE A 87 -8.11 21.08 -28.97
N SER A 88 -6.82 21.42 -28.95
CA SER A 88 -6.29 22.54 -28.17
C SER A 88 -6.86 23.89 -28.62
N GLU A 89 -7.10 24.08 -29.91
CA GLU A 89 -7.69 25.30 -30.44
C GLU A 89 -9.15 25.45 -29.98
N ILE A 90 -9.93 24.37 -30.01
CA ILE A 90 -11.32 24.36 -29.51
C ILE A 90 -11.35 24.64 -28.00
N VAL A 91 -10.42 24.07 -27.23
CA VAL A 91 -10.25 24.35 -25.79
C VAL A 91 -10.00 25.84 -25.53
N LYS A 92 -9.18 26.51 -26.36
CA LYS A 92 -8.93 27.95 -26.26
C LYS A 92 -10.17 28.76 -26.63
N GLN A 93 -10.89 28.38 -27.68
CA GLN A 93 -12.13 29.06 -28.09
C GLN A 93 -13.20 29.01 -27.00
N LEU A 94 -13.23 27.92 -26.22
CA LEU A 94 -14.13 27.75 -25.08
C LEU A 94 -13.64 28.41 -23.78
N ASN A 95 -12.44 29.01 -23.77
CA ASN A 95 -11.82 29.63 -22.59
C ASN A 95 -11.72 28.70 -21.37
N LEU A 96 -11.53 27.38 -21.58
CA LEU A 96 -11.40 26.44 -20.47
C LEU A 96 -10.06 26.66 -19.72
N PRO A 97 -10.02 26.51 -18.38
CA PRO A 97 -8.78 26.69 -17.61
C PRO A 97 -7.80 25.53 -17.83
N GLU A 98 -8.31 24.30 -17.98
CA GLU A 98 -7.50 23.13 -18.24
C GLU A 98 -6.98 23.09 -19.68
N ARG A 99 -5.76 22.55 -19.84
CA ARG A 99 -5.02 22.60 -21.11
C ARG A 99 -4.66 21.25 -21.69
N LYS A 100 -4.78 20.16 -20.91
CA LYS A 100 -4.29 18.83 -21.32
C LYS A 100 -5.26 17.73 -20.87
N LEU A 101 -5.49 16.79 -21.78
CA LEU A 101 -6.10 15.51 -21.47
C LEU A 101 -5.10 14.62 -20.74
N VAL A 102 -5.63 13.78 -19.85
CA VAL A 102 -4.89 12.75 -19.13
C VAL A 102 -5.12 11.41 -19.80
N ASP A 103 -4.05 10.65 -20.01
CA ASP A 103 -4.11 9.31 -20.58
C ASP A 103 -4.38 8.26 -19.49
N ASP A 104 -5.03 7.15 -19.85
CA ASP A 104 -5.37 6.08 -18.92
C ASP A 104 -4.42 4.89 -19.02
N CYS A 105 -3.86 4.51 -17.88
CA CYS A 105 -3.22 3.22 -17.68
C CYS A 105 -4.30 2.22 -17.30
N ARG A 106 -4.71 1.35 -18.24
CA ARG A 106 -5.79 0.33 -18.10
C ARG A 106 -5.67 -0.58 -16.86
N MET A 107 -4.50 -0.61 -16.23
CA MET A 107 -4.18 -1.32 -14.99
C MET A 107 -4.60 -0.64 -13.71
N SER A 108 -4.58 0.68 -13.73
CA SER A 108 -4.58 1.47 -12.51
C SER A 108 -5.86 2.26 -12.52
N TRP A 109 -6.81 1.85 -11.71
CA TRP A 109 -8.08 2.56 -11.61
C TRP A 109 -7.88 4.00 -11.09
N ASN A 110 -6.76 4.31 -10.42
CA ASN A 110 -6.33 5.67 -10.13
C ASN A 110 -6.11 6.47 -11.41
N SER A 111 -5.38 5.90 -12.38
CA SER A 111 -5.19 6.51 -13.69
C SER A 111 -6.52 6.63 -14.46
N THR A 112 -7.42 5.64 -14.30
CA THR A 112 -8.75 5.67 -14.91
C THR A 112 -9.58 6.80 -14.31
N TYR A 113 -9.59 6.97 -13.00
CA TYR A 113 -10.25 8.08 -12.33
C TYR A 113 -9.67 9.43 -12.76
N GLU A 114 -8.34 9.57 -12.82
CA GLU A 114 -7.68 10.80 -13.30
C GLU A 114 -8.02 11.11 -14.75
N MET A 115 -8.05 10.10 -15.62
CA MET A 115 -8.50 10.23 -17.02
C MET A 115 -9.94 10.73 -17.06
N LEU A 116 -10.88 10.05 -16.39
CA LEU A 116 -12.30 10.39 -16.44
C LEU A 116 -12.58 11.77 -15.83
N SER A 117 -12.04 12.06 -14.65
CA SER A 117 -12.21 13.35 -13.96
C SER A 117 -11.64 14.51 -14.76
N THR A 118 -10.55 14.28 -15.51
CA THR A 118 -10.01 15.26 -16.46
C THR A 118 -10.88 15.37 -17.71
N ALA A 119 -11.34 14.26 -18.27
CA ALA A 119 -12.14 14.22 -19.50
C ALA A 119 -13.47 14.97 -19.35
N ILE A 120 -14.13 14.86 -18.18
CA ILE A 120 -15.38 15.58 -17.86
C ILE A 120 -15.22 17.09 -18.11
N LYS A 121 -14.05 17.66 -17.81
CA LYS A 121 -13.78 19.09 -17.98
C LYS A 121 -13.75 19.53 -19.45
N PHE A 122 -13.62 18.57 -20.36
CA PHE A 122 -13.62 18.78 -21.80
C PHE A 122 -14.87 18.25 -22.48
N LYS A 123 -15.94 17.90 -21.75
CA LYS A 123 -17.16 17.31 -22.33
C LYS A 123 -17.79 18.14 -23.45
N ASP A 124 -17.70 19.47 -23.38
CA ASP A 124 -18.21 20.39 -24.41
C ASP A 124 -17.27 20.55 -25.62
N VAL A 125 -16.03 20.07 -25.52
CA VAL A 125 -15.02 20.10 -26.58
C VAL A 125 -15.26 18.97 -27.58
N PHE A 126 -15.56 17.75 -27.10
CA PHE A 126 -15.71 16.55 -27.94
C PHE A 126 -16.76 16.71 -29.06
N PRO A 127 -17.97 17.27 -28.82
CA PRO A 127 -18.94 17.50 -29.89
C PRO A 127 -18.45 18.48 -30.96
N ARG A 128 -17.70 19.52 -30.56
CA ARG A 128 -17.11 20.49 -31.50
C ARG A 128 -15.96 19.88 -32.29
N PHE A 129 -15.17 19.05 -31.64
CA PHE A 129 -14.10 18.30 -32.29
C PHE A 129 -14.68 17.33 -33.35
N ALA A 130 -15.79 16.66 -33.05
CA ALA A 130 -16.51 15.82 -34.00
C ALA A 130 -17.09 16.58 -35.20
N ALA A 131 -17.47 17.85 -35.01
CA ALA A 131 -17.93 18.69 -36.12
C ALA A 131 -16.79 19.08 -37.08
N GLU A 132 -15.56 19.20 -36.57
CA GLU A 132 -14.38 19.64 -37.33
C GLU A 132 -13.53 18.48 -37.91
N ASP A 133 -13.56 17.28 -37.30
CA ASP A 133 -12.90 16.07 -37.83
C ASP A 133 -13.93 15.01 -38.27
N PRO A 134 -14.23 14.90 -39.58
CA PRO A 134 -15.19 13.94 -40.11
C PRO A 134 -14.84 12.46 -39.87
N HIS A 135 -13.59 12.15 -39.50
CA HIS A 135 -13.16 10.78 -39.24
C HIS A 135 -13.36 10.37 -37.78
N TYR A 136 -13.86 11.27 -36.92
CA TYR A 136 -14.16 10.98 -35.52
C TYR A 136 -15.61 10.48 -35.38
N GLY A 137 -15.79 9.16 -35.42
CA GLY A 137 -17.11 8.51 -35.42
C GLY A 137 -17.71 8.23 -34.03
N ASP A 138 -16.86 8.10 -33.01
CA ASP A 138 -17.24 7.60 -31.68
C ASP A 138 -17.24 8.73 -30.64
N CYS A 139 -18.02 9.78 -30.88
CA CYS A 139 -18.17 10.89 -29.93
C CYS A 139 -19.06 10.47 -28.75
N PRO A 140 -18.61 10.63 -27.48
CA PRO A 140 -19.43 10.33 -26.31
C PRO A 140 -20.70 11.20 -26.28
N CYS A 141 -21.85 10.58 -26.04
CA CYS A 141 -23.13 11.29 -25.99
C CYS A 141 -23.39 11.94 -24.62
N PRO A 142 -24.36 12.86 -24.49
CA PRO A 142 -24.71 13.47 -23.20
C PRO A 142 -25.01 12.44 -22.10
N GLU A 143 -25.67 11.33 -22.45
CA GLU A 143 -25.99 10.24 -21.51
C GLU A 143 -24.73 9.49 -21.04
N ASP A 144 -23.69 9.41 -21.87
CA ASP A 144 -22.40 8.83 -21.48
C ASP A 144 -21.71 9.72 -20.46
N TRP A 145 -21.71 11.04 -20.68
CA TRP A 145 -21.14 12.00 -19.72
C TRP A 145 -21.86 11.98 -18.38
N GLU A 146 -23.19 11.84 -18.37
CA GLU A 146 -23.95 11.70 -17.12
C GLU A 146 -23.52 10.44 -16.33
N LYS A 147 -23.32 9.31 -17.02
CA LYS A 147 -22.81 8.09 -16.38
C LYS A 147 -21.39 8.25 -15.86
N VAL A 148 -20.50 8.89 -16.64
CA VAL A 148 -19.11 9.15 -16.26
C VAL A 148 -19.03 10.05 -15.02
N GLU A 149 -19.85 11.09 -14.94
CA GLU A 149 -19.92 11.98 -13.77
C GLU A 149 -20.35 11.21 -12.51
N LYS A 150 -21.39 10.37 -12.60
CA LYS A 150 -21.84 9.54 -11.48
C LYS A 150 -20.77 8.52 -11.05
N VAL A 151 -20.08 7.90 -12.01
CA VAL A 151 -18.96 6.99 -11.74
C VAL A 151 -17.81 7.72 -11.05
N CYS A 152 -17.43 8.90 -11.54
CA CYS A 152 -16.33 9.67 -10.94
C CYS A 152 -16.66 10.07 -9.51
N SER A 153 -17.89 10.50 -9.24
CA SER A 153 -18.32 10.82 -7.87
C SER A 153 -18.23 9.61 -6.94
N LEU A 154 -18.53 8.40 -7.42
CA LEU A 154 -18.33 7.19 -6.62
C LEU A 154 -16.84 6.89 -6.41
N LEU A 155 -16.04 6.93 -7.47
CA LEU A 155 -14.62 6.58 -7.45
C LEU A 155 -13.75 7.59 -6.70
N GLU A 156 -14.17 8.83 -6.54
CA GLU A 156 -13.44 9.87 -5.80
C GLU A 156 -13.10 9.42 -4.38
N VAL A 157 -14.06 8.82 -3.66
CA VAL A 157 -13.82 8.30 -2.31
C VAL A 157 -12.80 7.16 -2.31
N PHE A 158 -12.81 6.31 -3.34
CA PHE A 158 -11.79 5.26 -3.48
C PHE A 158 -10.43 5.90 -3.74
N TRP A 159 -10.37 6.90 -4.63
CA TRP A 159 -9.18 7.64 -5.00
C TRP A 159 -8.55 8.32 -3.80
N ASP A 160 -9.33 9.04 -2.99
CA ASP A 160 -8.90 9.67 -1.74
C ASP A 160 -8.37 8.62 -0.75
N ALA A 161 -9.16 7.57 -0.50
CA ALA A 161 -8.79 6.47 0.38
C ALA A 161 -7.45 5.86 -0.05
N THR A 162 -7.27 5.69 -1.36
CA THR A 162 -6.08 5.07 -1.97
C THR A 162 -4.87 5.97 -1.92
N HIS A 163 -5.03 7.27 -2.14
CA HIS A 163 -3.93 8.22 -2.01
C HIS A 163 -3.32 8.20 -0.61
N ILE A 164 -4.15 8.07 0.43
CA ILE A 164 -3.69 7.97 1.82
C ILE A 164 -2.94 6.65 2.07
N ILE A 165 -3.46 5.53 1.60
CA ILE A 165 -2.87 4.20 1.86
C ILE A 165 -1.79 3.78 0.85
N SER A 166 -1.53 4.61 -0.17
CA SER A 166 -0.45 4.42 -1.16
C SER A 166 0.79 5.23 -0.81
N GLY A 167 0.78 5.95 0.32
CA GLY A 167 1.95 6.64 0.86
C GLY A 167 3.14 5.68 1.01
N SER A 168 4.34 6.17 0.69
CA SER A 168 5.57 5.37 0.77
C SER A 168 6.59 5.88 1.77
N ASP A 169 6.33 7.04 2.38
CA ASP A 169 7.22 7.69 3.35
C ASP A 169 6.75 7.48 4.81
N TYR A 170 5.63 6.80 5.02
CA TYR A 170 5.04 6.50 6.32
C TYR A 170 4.33 5.14 6.31
N PRO A 171 4.14 4.49 7.47
CA PRO A 171 3.34 3.27 7.57
C PRO A 171 1.90 3.49 7.14
N THR A 172 1.40 2.66 6.24
CA THR A 172 0.03 2.74 5.73
C THR A 172 -0.89 1.69 6.33
N SER A 173 -0.35 0.63 6.94
CA SER A 173 -1.15 -0.51 7.39
C SER A 173 -2.11 -0.19 8.52
N ASN A 174 -1.69 0.66 9.46
CA ASN A 174 -2.54 1.16 10.54
C ASN A 174 -3.67 2.09 10.05
N LEU A 175 -3.53 2.70 8.87
CA LEU A 175 -4.52 3.64 8.34
C LEU A 175 -5.62 2.94 7.53
N PHE A 176 -5.34 1.74 7.02
CA PHE A 176 -6.20 1.09 6.03
C PHE A 176 -7.58 0.74 6.56
N LEU A 177 -7.72 0.32 7.82
CA LEU A 177 -9.03 -0.01 8.40
C LEU A 177 -9.99 1.18 8.34
N ASN A 178 -9.50 2.40 8.55
CA ASN A 178 -10.32 3.60 8.40
C ASN A 178 -10.72 3.86 6.94
N ALA A 179 -9.79 3.67 6.00
CA ALA A 179 -10.07 3.79 4.55
C ALA A 179 -11.14 2.79 4.09
N VAL A 180 -11.07 1.54 4.56
CA VAL A 180 -12.06 0.48 4.26
C VAL A 180 -13.46 0.86 4.70
N ILE A 181 -13.60 1.51 5.84
CA ILE A 181 -14.91 1.89 6.36
C ILE A 181 -15.53 2.98 5.51
N LEU A 182 -14.74 3.95 5.06
CA LEU A 182 -15.24 5.00 4.15
C LEU A 182 -15.80 4.35 2.88
N VAL A 183 -15.06 3.41 2.31
CA VAL A 183 -15.49 2.63 1.14
C VAL A 183 -16.75 1.82 1.45
N LYS A 184 -16.80 1.10 2.58
CA LYS A 184 -17.97 0.27 2.94
C LYS A 184 -19.23 1.10 3.13
N VAL A 185 -19.13 2.21 3.86
CA VAL A 185 -20.27 3.11 4.11
C VAL A 185 -20.80 3.65 2.79
N LEU A 186 -19.91 4.09 1.89
CA LEU A 186 -20.29 4.53 0.55
C LEU A 186 -20.98 3.42 -0.25
N LEU A 187 -20.40 2.22 -0.28
CA LEU A 187 -20.96 1.08 -1.01
C LEU A 187 -22.33 0.68 -0.45
N ASP A 188 -22.53 0.72 0.87
CA ASP A 188 -23.83 0.44 1.47
C ASP A 188 -24.86 1.50 1.12
N GLU A 189 -24.51 2.78 1.22
CA GLU A 189 -25.38 3.89 0.83
C GLU A 189 -25.78 3.79 -0.65
N LYS A 190 -24.79 3.60 -1.54
CA LYS A 190 -25.00 3.54 -2.98
C LYS A 190 -25.62 2.25 -3.46
N SER A 191 -25.64 1.20 -2.63
CA SER A 191 -26.42 -0.02 -2.94
C SER A 191 -27.93 0.21 -2.84
N LEU A 192 -28.36 1.32 -2.23
CA LEU A 192 -29.76 1.74 -2.14
C LEU A 192 -30.07 2.93 -3.06
N ASP A 193 -29.19 3.25 -4.00
CA ASP A 193 -29.36 4.38 -4.91
C ASP A 193 -30.57 4.17 -5.85
N ASN A 194 -31.25 5.27 -6.19
CA ASN A 194 -32.39 5.27 -7.09
C ASN A 194 -31.98 4.93 -8.52
N ASP A 195 -30.74 5.28 -8.90
CA ASP A 195 -30.20 4.97 -10.22
C ASP A 195 -29.83 3.48 -10.33
N GLY A 196 -30.51 2.76 -11.23
CA GLY A 196 -30.24 1.34 -11.48
C GLY A 196 -28.83 1.06 -11.97
N PHE A 197 -28.23 1.96 -12.75
CA PHE A 197 -26.86 1.78 -13.22
C PHE A 197 -25.85 1.82 -12.07
N ILE A 198 -26.02 2.74 -11.11
CA ILE A 198 -25.16 2.85 -9.92
C ILE A 198 -25.37 1.67 -9.00
N ARG A 199 -26.63 1.30 -8.74
CA ARG A 199 -26.94 0.16 -7.87
C ARG A 199 -26.34 -1.15 -8.39
N ASP A 200 -26.50 -1.44 -9.68
CA ASP A 200 -25.95 -2.66 -10.30
C ASP A 200 -24.40 -2.66 -10.26
N MET A 201 -23.77 -1.51 -10.46
CA MET A 201 -22.31 -1.38 -10.35
C MET A 201 -21.83 -1.60 -8.92
N VAL A 202 -22.47 -0.98 -7.95
CA VAL A 202 -22.11 -1.06 -6.53
C VAL A 202 -22.33 -2.47 -5.98
N GLU A 203 -23.37 -3.18 -6.42
CA GLU A 203 -23.59 -4.58 -6.03
C GLU A 203 -22.40 -5.48 -6.43
N ARG A 204 -21.88 -5.31 -7.65
CA ARG A 204 -20.69 -6.03 -8.10
C ARG A 204 -19.43 -5.64 -7.32
N MET A 205 -19.26 -4.34 -7.05
CA MET A 205 -18.15 -3.83 -6.24
C MET A 205 -18.19 -4.37 -4.80
N LYS A 206 -19.39 -4.52 -4.21
CA LYS A 206 -19.59 -5.10 -2.88
C LYS A 206 -19.17 -6.56 -2.82
N ILE A 207 -19.48 -7.37 -3.84
CA ILE A 207 -19.03 -8.78 -3.91
C ILE A 207 -17.50 -8.85 -3.83
N LYS A 208 -16.81 -7.99 -4.57
CA LYS A 208 -15.34 -7.90 -4.52
C LYS A 208 -14.85 -7.43 -3.17
N PHE A 209 -15.42 -6.35 -2.66
CA PHE A 209 -15.09 -5.80 -1.34
C PHE A 209 -15.20 -6.87 -0.25
N ASP A 210 -16.33 -7.60 -0.18
CA ASP A 210 -16.59 -8.60 0.85
C ASP A 210 -15.59 -9.76 0.78
N LYS A 211 -15.20 -10.18 -0.43
CA LYS A 211 -14.16 -11.18 -0.64
C LYS A 211 -12.82 -10.71 -0.07
N TYR A 212 -12.34 -9.52 -0.46
CA TYR A 212 -11.05 -8.99 -0.01
C TYR A 212 -11.03 -8.74 1.49
N TRP A 213 -12.11 -8.15 2.02
CA TRP A 213 -12.27 -7.93 3.44
C TRP A 213 -12.19 -9.25 4.22
N GLY A 214 -12.85 -10.31 3.73
CA GLY A 214 -12.78 -11.64 4.33
C GLY A 214 -11.37 -12.21 4.45
N GLU A 215 -10.52 -12.00 3.43
CA GLU A 215 -9.15 -12.50 3.36
C GLU A 215 -8.16 -11.66 4.19
N THR A 216 -8.38 -10.35 4.28
CA THR A 216 -7.39 -9.40 4.82
C THR A 216 -7.75 -8.79 6.18
N LYS A 217 -8.99 -8.94 6.66
CA LYS A 217 -9.51 -8.27 7.86
C LYS A 217 -8.61 -8.43 9.09
N LEU A 218 -8.00 -9.61 9.27
CA LEU A 218 -7.21 -9.90 10.47
C LEU A 218 -5.96 -9.03 10.52
N LEU A 219 -5.18 -9.02 9.44
CA LEU A 219 -3.96 -8.21 9.33
C LEU A 219 -4.26 -6.71 9.49
N MET A 220 -5.28 -6.21 8.79
CA MET A 220 -5.70 -4.81 8.86
C MET A 220 -6.15 -4.42 10.27
N SER A 221 -6.87 -5.32 10.96
CA SER A 221 -7.33 -5.10 12.33
C SER A 221 -6.15 -5.06 13.30
N ILE A 222 -5.21 -6.00 13.20
CA ILE A 222 -4.02 -6.03 14.05
C ILE A 222 -3.16 -4.77 13.81
N ALA A 223 -2.91 -4.39 12.55
CA ALA A 223 -2.15 -3.18 12.24
C ALA A 223 -2.80 -1.91 12.82
N ALA A 224 -4.13 -1.81 12.75
CA ALA A 224 -4.87 -0.71 13.36
C ALA A 224 -4.81 -0.71 14.90
N ILE A 225 -4.85 -1.88 15.54
CA ILE A 225 -4.71 -2.01 17.00
C ILE A 225 -3.32 -1.54 17.47
N LEU A 226 -2.29 -1.77 16.66
CA LEU A 226 -0.92 -1.34 16.94
C LEU A 226 -0.70 0.17 16.73
N ASP A 227 -1.71 0.92 16.29
CA ASP A 227 -1.71 2.38 16.42
C ASP A 227 -2.17 2.77 17.84
N PRO A 228 -1.32 3.47 18.62
CA PRO A 228 -1.63 3.86 20.00
C PRO A 228 -2.87 4.76 20.13
N ARG A 229 -3.28 5.44 19.05
CA ARG A 229 -4.50 6.25 19.00
C ARG A 229 -5.77 5.42 18.86
N CYS A 230 -5.63 4.18 18.39
CA CYS A 230 -6.72 3.31 17.97
C CYS A 230 -6.97 2.18 18.99
N LYS A 231 -5.96 1.33 19.22
CA LYS A 231 -6.06 0.12 20.08
C LYS A 231 -7.33 -0.70 19.79
N MET A 232 -7.96 -1.31 20.78
CA MET A 232 -9.21 -2.06 20.60
C MET A 232 -10.41 -1.17 20.22
N LYS A 233 -10.37 0.13 20.55
CA LYS A 233 -11.47 1.06 20.30
C LYS A 233 -11.76 1.27 18.83
N VAL A 234 -10.74 1.14 17.99
CA VAL A 234 -10.93 1.17 16.54
C VAL A 234 -11.84 0.03 16.11
N LEU A 235 -11.65 -1.20 16.60
CA LEU A 235 -12.50 -2.32 16.21
C LEU A 235 -13.95 -2.15 16.65
N GLU A 236 -14.18 -1.66 17.88
CA GLU A 236 -15.53 -1.35 18.36
C GLU A 236 -16.26 -0.39 17.41
N PHE A 237 -15.57 0.67 16.96
CA PHE A 237 -16.11 1.63 16.00
C PHE A 237 -16.28 1.04 14.60
N CYS A 238 -15.23 0.44 14.06
CA CYS A 238 -15.19 -0.05 12.68
C CYS A 238 -16.16 -1.21 12.48
N PHE A 239 -16.13 -2.21 13.36
CA PHE A 239 -16.94 -3.42 13.21
C PHE A 239 -18.42 -3.14 13.41
N SER A 240 -18.79 -2.12 14.21
CA SER A 240 -20.18 -1.67 14.30
C SER A 240 -20.77 -1.17 12.98
N LYS A 241 -19.91 -0.73 12.04
CA LYS A 241 -20.29 -0.29 10.70
C LYS A 241 -20.16 -1.39 9.65
N LEU A 242 -19.21 -2.31 9.84
CA LEU A 242 -18.95 -3.39 8.88
C LEU A 242 -19.87 -4.60 9.07
N TYR A 243 -20.34 -4.84 10.29
CA TYR A 243 -21.09 -6.04 10.65
C TYR A 243 -22.42 -5.72 11.34
N SER A 244 -23.34 -6.69 11.32
CA SER A 244 -24.52 -6.65 12.18
C SER A 244 -24.13 -6.73 13.66
N SER A 245 -24.90 -6.11 14.53
CA SER A 245 -24.65 -6.04 15.99
C SER A 245 -24.30 -7.40 16.61
N GLU A 246 -24.99 -8.46 16.21
CA GLU A 246 -24.78 -9.84 16.69
C GLU A 246 -23.42 -10.46 16.33
N LYS A 247 -22.77 -9.95 15.27
CA LYS A 247 -21.46 -10.44 14.79
C LYS A 247 -20.29 -9.66 15.34
N VAL A 248 -20.50 -8.40 15.75
CA VAL A 248 -19.42 -7.50 16.22
C VAL A 248 -18.60 -8.12 17.33
N GLU A 249 -19.24 -8.60 18.40
CA GLU A 249 -18.54 -9.18 19.55
C GLU A 249 -17.72 -10.43 19.18
N LYS A 250 -18.25 -11.26 18.28
CA LYS A 250 -17.58 -12.48 17.81
C LYS A 250 -16.32 -12.14 17.00
N GLU A 251 -16.43 -11.16 16.12
CA GLU A 251 -15.31 -10.72 15.28
C GLU A 251 -14.22 -10.03 16.12
N ILE A 252 -14.60 -9.17 17.08
CA ILE A 252 -13.64 -8.55 18.02
C ILE A 252 -12.93 -9.63 18.84
N SER A 253 -13.67 -10.61 19.36
CA SER A 253 -13.09 -11.71 20.14
C SER A 253 -12.13 -12.57 19.31
N PHE A 254 -12.46 -12.83 18.04
CA PHE A 254 -11.59 -13.53 17.11
C PHE A 254 -10.27 -12.78 16.89
N VAL A 255 -10.34 -11.48 16.57
CA VAL A 255 -9.13 -10.67 16.36
C VAL A 255 -8.28 -10.60 17.62
N LEU A 256 -8.89 -10.40 18.80
CA LEU A 256 -8.17 -10.35 20.07
C LEU A 256 -7.43 -11.67 20.34
N LYS A 257 -8.11 -12.81 20.14
CA LYS A 257 -7.49 -14.12 20.31
C LYS A 257 -6.29 -14.31 19.37
N SER A 258 -6.46 -14.00 18.08
CA SER A 258 -5.39 -14.10 17.10
C SER A 258 -4.23 -13.14 17.38
N LEU A 259 -4.50 -11.95 17.92
CA LEU A 259 -3.47 -11.00 18.35
C LEU A 259 -2.62 -11.57 19.50
N HIS A 260 -3.25 -12.23 20.48
CA HIS A 260 -2.53 -12.90 21.57
C HIS A 260 -1.73 -14.12 21.09
N GLU A 261 -2.26 -14.91 20.18
CA GLU A 261 -1.55 -16.03 19.55
C GLU A 261 -0.30 -15.52 18.82
N LEU A 262 -0.45 -14.48 17.98
CA LEU A 262 0.66 -13.86 17.26
C LEU A 262 1.72 -13.27 18.22
N TYR A 263 1.31 -12.53 19.25
CA TYR A 263 2.24 -12.00 20.24
C TYR A 263 3.01 -13.10 20.96
N SER A 264 2.37 -14.24 21.24
CA SER A 264 3.02 -15.37 21.90
C SER A 264 4.13 -15.98 21.04
N GLU A 265 3.92 -16.07 19.72
CA GLU A 265 4.96 -16.50 18.77
C GLU A 265 6.15 -15.54 18.78
N TYR A 266 5.89 -14.23 18.71
CA TYR A 266 6.93 -13.21 18.80
C TYR A 266 7.68 -13.23 20.14
N ALA A 267 7.00 -13.49 21.25
CA ALA A 267 7.62 -13.59 22.57
C ALA A 267 8.58 -14.79 22.66
N LEU A 268 8.22 -15.93 22.06
CA LEU A 268 9.11 -17.10 21.99
C LEU A 268 10.36 -16.79 21.17
N MET A 269 10.20 -16.18 19.99
CA MET A 269 11.33 -15.80 19.13
C MET A 269 12.27 -14.81 19.81
N TYR A 270 11.73 -13.83 20.53
CA TYR A 270 12.52 -12.82 21.23
C TYR A 270 13.37 -13.43 22.35
N ASN A 271 12.82 -14.39 23.10
CA ASN A 271 13.55 -15.05 24.18
C ASN A 271 14.70 -15.93 23.64
N ASP A 272 14.50 -16.62 22.52
CA ASP A 272 15.55 -17.42 21.87
C ASP A 272 16.73 -16.55 21.39
N GLU A 273 16.45 -15.34 20.87
CA GLU A 273 17.47 -14.38 20.46
C GLU A 273 18.24 -13.78 21.65
N ASP A 274 17.57 -13.52 22.78
CA ASP A 274 18.18 -12.95 23.98
C ASP A 274 19.11 -13.96 24.68
N ASP A 275 18.68 -15.22 24.77
CA ASP A 275 19.51 -16.33 25.29
C ASP A 275 20.78 -16.54 24.43
N SER A 276 20.64 -16.41 23.11
CA SER A 276 21.75 -16.50 22.16
C SER A 276 22.74 -15.33 22.30
N ARG A 277 22.25 -14.12 22.62
CA ARG A 277 23.08 -12.93 22.87
C ARG A 277 23.78 -12.97 24.22
N GLY A 278 23.14 -13.52 25.25
CA GLY A 278 23.72 -13.71 26.59
C GLY A 278 24.96 -14.61 26.59
N GLN A 279 25.01 -15.63 25.72
CA GLN A 279 26.15 -16.54 25.63
C GLN A 279 27.39 -15.95 24.92
N MET A 280 27.25 -14.95 24.05
CA MET A 280 28.39 -14.34 23.35
C MET A 280 29.18 -13.30 24.18
N GLN A 281 28.65 -12.83 25.31
CA GLN A 281 29.36 -11.90 26.22
C GLN A 281 30.21 -12.59 27.31
N GLY A 282 30.31 -13.92 27.31
CA GLY A 282 31.17 -14.70 28.23
C GLY A 282 32.67 -14.71 27.89
N GLY A 283 33.13 -13.91 26.92
CA GLY A 283 34.53 -13.81 26.53
C GLY A 283 35.33 -12.87 27.42
N SER A 284 36.00 -13.42 28.44
CA SER A 284 36.95 -12.69 29.31
C SER A 284 38.02 -11.95 28.50
N SER A 285 37.89 -10.63 28.38
CA SER A 285 38.96 -9.74 27.94
C SER A 285 39.58 -9.06 29.16
N GLN A 286 40.75 -9.54 29.57
CA GLN A 286 41.60 -8.85 30.55
C GLN A 286 42.16 -7.57 29.92
N GLY A 287 41.41 -6.47 30.05
CA GLY A 287 41.90 -5.12 29.79
C GLY A 287 41.93 -4.34 31.11
N GLN A 288 43.13 -4.07 31.63
CA GLN A 288 43.31 -3.21 32.81
C GLN A 288 42.85 -1.79 32.49
N SER A 289 41.82 -1.31 33.18
CA SER A 289 41.48 0.10 33.29
C SER A 289 41.02 0.37 34.73
N THR A 290 41.93 0.95 35.50
CA THR A 290 41.75 1.36 36.88
C THR A 290 40.89 2.62 36.96
N SER A 291 39.74 2.51 37.63
CA SER A 291 39.10 3.54 38.51
C SER A 291 37.56 3.61 38.46
N ASN A 292 36.83 2.47 38.44
CA ASN A 292 35.38 2.46 38.76
C ASN A 292 34.85 1.12 39.35
N VAL A 293 35.75 0.24 39.77
CA VAL A 293 35.44 -1.16 40.17
C VAL A 293 34.48 -1.25 41.37
N GLY A 294 34.49 -0.26 42.28
CA GLY A 294 33.64 -0.26 43.46
C GLY A 294 32.16 0.05 43.17
N ILE A 295 31.87 1.01 42.29
CA ILE A 295 30.50 1.41 41.94
C ILE A 295 29.85 0.36 41.05
N SER A 296 30.59 -0.18 40.08
CA SER A 296 30.10 -1.23 39.17
C SER A 296 29.71 -2.51 39.93
N ARG A 297 30.41 -2.84 41.03
CA ARG A 297 30.11 -3.99 41.90
C ARG A 297 28.91 -3.76 42.81
N GLY A 298 28.62 -2.50 43.16
CA GLY A 298 27.40 -2.14 43.89
C GLY A 298 26.16 -2.25 43.00
N TRP A 299 26.24 -1.82 41.74
CA TRP A 299 25.15 -1.97 40.78
C TRP A 299 24.87 -3.44 40.42
N SER A 300 25.89 -4.29 40.32
CA SER A 300 25.68 -5.73 40.09
C SER A 300 24.98 -6.40 41.28
N GLN A 301 25.40 -6.11 42.52
CA GLN A 301 24.73 -6.63 43.72
C GLN A 301 23.30 -6.10 43.87
N TYR A 302 23.05 -4.85 43.46
CA TYR A 302 21.72 -4.29 43.43
C TYR A 302 20.85 -4.95 42.34
N ALA A 303 21.41 -5.29 41.17
CA ALA A 303 20.72 -6.06 40.15
C ALA A 303 20.36 -7.48 40.63
N ASP A 304 21.29 -8.19 41.27
CA ASP A 304 21.03 -9.51 41.88
C ASP A 304 19.94 -9.43 42.97
N PHE A 305 19.95 -8.36 43.78
CA PHE A 305 18.92 -8.09 44.78
C PHE A 305 17.57 -7.77 44.13
N LEU A 306 17.55 -6.99 43.05
CA LEU A 306 16.34 -6.69 42.30
C LEU A 306 15.75 -7.96 41.68
N GLU A 307 16.54 -8.86 41.10
CA GLU A 307 16.05 -10.15 40.60
C GLU A 307 15.44 -11.01 41.72
N LEU A 308 16.05 -10.99 42.90
CA LEU A 308 15.53 -11.72 44.07
C LEU A 308 14.20 -11.15 44.57
N VAL A 309 14.06 -9.81 44.62
CA VAL A 309 12.90 -9.10 45.17
C VAL A 309 11.77 -8.92 44.14
N GLN A 310 12.11 -8.77 42.85
CA GLN A 310 11.17 -8.66 41.72
C GLN A 310 10.80 -10.03 41.13
N SER A 311 11.15 -11.15 41.78
CA SER A 311 10.79 -12.52 41.40
C SER A 311 9.28 -12.79 41.26
N VAL A 312 8.43 -11.79 41.49
CA VAL A 312 7.05 -11.76 41.00
C VAL A 312 7.07 -11.52 39.49
N GLN A 313 6.99 -12.62 38.73
CA GLN A 313 6.73 -12.58 37.30
C GLN A 313 5.61 -11.57 36.99
N PRO A 314 5.78 -10.69 35.98
CA PRO A 314 4.74 -9.73 35.64
C PRO A 314 3.42 -10.47 35.40
N GLN A 315 2.36 -10.09 36.11
CA GLN A 315 1.05 -10.76 36.02
C GLN A 315 0.37 -10.60 34.65
N LYS A 316 0.85 -9.67 33.82
CA LYS A 316 0.26 -9.29 32.53
C LYS A 316 1.33 -9.21 31.47
N SER A 317 0.98 -9.58 30.24
CA SER A 317 1.88 -9.44 29.09
C SER A 317 2.05 -7.96 28.68
N GLU A 318 3.11 -7.64 27.94
CA GLU A 318 3.28 -6.29 27.37
C GLU A 318 2.07 -5.87 26.52
N LEU A 319 1.50 -6.82 25.79
CA LEU A 319 0.29 -6.64 25.00
C LEU A 319 -0.91 -6.25 25.88
N ASP A 320 -1.17 -6.98 26.97
CA ASP A 320 -2.25 -6.65 27.91
C ASP A 320 -2.08 -5.24 28.48
N MET A 321 -0.86 -4.90 28.90
CA MET A 321 -0.54 -3.56 29.41
C MET A 321 -0.83 -2.48 28.36
N TYR A 322 -0.41 -2.70 27.12
CA TYR A 322 -0.65 -1.77 26.02
C TYR A 322 -2.16 -1.60 25.73
N LEU A 323 -2.94 -2.67 25.72
CA LEU A 323 -4.38 -2.63 25.43
C LEU A 323 -5.19 -1.98 26.56
N GLU A 324 -4.77 -2.15 27.82
CA GLU A 324 -5.43 -1.55 29.00
C GLU A 324 -5.16 -0.05 29.15
N GLU A 325 -4.02 0.44 28.65
CA GLU A 325 -3.73 1.86 28.65
C GLU A 325 -4.73 2.64 27.78
N SER A 326 -5.05 3.87 28.19
CA SER A 326 -5.89 4.75 27.39
C SER A 326 -5.30 4.96 25.99
N CYS A 327 -6.19 5.15 25.01
CA CYS A 327 -5.76 5.54 23.66
C CYS A 327 -5.02 6.88 23.74
N TYR A 328 -3.97 7.02 22.94
CA TYR A 328 -3.22 8.26 22.83
C TYR A 328 -4.14 9.34 22.26
N SER A 329 -4.54 10.29 23.11
CA SER A 329 -5.35 11.44 22.70
C SER A 329 -4.43 12.59 22.30
N PHE A 330 -4.55 13.05 21.06
CA PHE A 330 -3.98 14.32 20.64
C PHE A 330 -4.97 15.41 21.03
N LYS A 331 -4.59 16.30 21.95
CA LYS A 331 -5.27 17.60 22.03
C LYS A 331 -4.77 18.40 20.84
N GLU A 332 -5.67 18.85 19.97
CA GLU A 332 -5.37 19.83 18.93
C GLU A 332 -4.88 21.12 19.57
N ASP A 333 -3.58 21.20 19.87
CA ASP A 333 -2.94 22.48 20.06
C ASP A 333 -2.82 23.11 18.68
N TYR A 334 -3.76 24.01 18.36
CA TYR A 334 -3.93 24.80 17.12
C TYR A 334 -2.68 25.57 16.63
N LYS A 335 -1.49 25.34 17.19
CA LYS A 335 -0.26 26.09 16.90
C LYS A 335 0.91 25.25 16.41
N VAL A 336 0.83 23.92 16.41
CA VAL A 336 1.85 23.07 15.79
C VAL A 336 1.18 21.85 15.17
N GLU A 337 0.97 21.86 13.86
CA GLU A 337 0.64 20.67 13.05
C GLU A 337 1.86 19.72 13.03
N LYS A 338 2.18 19.10 14.17
CA LYS A 338 3.08 17.95 14.14
C LYS A 338 2.19 16.73 14.00
N GLU A 339 2.04 16.26 12.76
CA GLU A 339 1.38 14.99 12.47
C GLU A 339 1.95 13.89 13.38
N PHE A 340 1.07 13.06 13.96
CA PHE A 340 1.48 11.99 14.84
C PHE A 340 2.26 10.92 14.06
N ASP A 341 3.49 10.66 14.50
CA ASP A 341 4.35 9.63 13.93
C ASP A 341 4.28 8.35 14.79
N VAL A 342 3.63 7.32 14.24
CA VAL A 342 3.46 6.02 14.90
C VAL A 342 4.79 5.29 15.10
N LEU A 343 5.77 5.45 14.19
CA LEU A 343 7.07 4.80 14.31
C LEU A 343 7.91 5.44 15.40
N GLU A 344 7.89 6.76 15.48
CA GLU A 344 8.57 7.48 16.56
C GLU A 344 7.96 7.13 17.92
N TRP A 345 6.64 6.97 18.01
CA TRP A 345 6.00 6.53 19.26
C TRP A 345 6.50 5.15 19.67
N TRP A 346 6.51 4.17 18.76
CA TRP A 346 7.00 2.82 19.07
C TRP A 346 8.50 2.80 19.36
N ARG A 347 9.30 3.62 18.68
CA ARG A 347 10.73 3.80 18.98
C ARG A 347 10.96 4.22 20.43
N VAL A 348 10.26 5.26 20.88
CA VAL A 348 10.37 5.80 22.24
C VAL A 348 9.87 4.80 23.29
N ASN A 349 8.84 4.01 22.96
CA ASN A 349 8.27 3.04 23.88
C ASN A 349 8.87 1.62 23.78
N SER A 350 9.85 1.40 22.89
CA SER A 350 10.48 0.08 22.66
C SER A 350 11.14 -0.52 23.90
N VAL A 351 11.65 0.31 24.81
CA VAL A 351 12.24 -0.15 26.09
C VAL A 351 11.15 -0.72 27.03
N LYS A 352 9.95 -0.16 26.96
CA LYS A 352 8.79 -0.57 27.76
C LYS A 352 8.08 -1.77 27.16
N TYR A 353 8.00 -1.82 25.83
CA TYR A 353 7.28 -2.80 25.04
C TYR A 353 8.27 -3.51 24.11
N LYS A 354 9.15 -4.36 24.65
CA LYS A 354 10.27 -4.94 23.89
C LYS A 354 9.78 -5.87 22.79
N VAL A 355 8.98 -6.87 23.16
CA VAL A 355 8.43 -7.85 22.23
C VAL A 355 7.38 -7.19 21.34
N LEU A 356 6.50 -6.37 21.95
CA LEU A 356 5.40 -5.76 21.23
C LEU A 356 5.88 -4.71 20.21
N SER A 357 6.93 -3.94 20.50
CA SER A 357 7.51 -3.00 19.53
C SER A 357 8.20 -3.73 18.37
N PHE A 358 8.80 -4.89 18.61
CA PHE A 358 9.36 -5.73 17.55
C PHE A 358 8.25 -6.25 16.62
N MET A 359 7.15 -6.77 17.19
CA MET A 359 5.97 -7.17 16.41
C MET A 359 5.35 -5.99 15.65
N ALA A 360 5.22 -4.81 16.28
CA ALA A 360 4.71 -3.62 15.64
C ALA A 360 5.57 -3.16 14.46
N ARG A 361 6.89 -3.28 14.59
CA ARG A 361 7.83 -2.93 13.52
C ARG A 361 7.64 -3.78 12.27
N ASP A 362 7.39 -5.08 12.42
CA ASP A 362 7.18 -5.97 11.27
C ASP A 362 5.81 -5.72 10.63
N ILE A 363 4.76 -5.64 11.45
CA ILE A 363 3.38 -5.48 10.95
C ILE A 363 3.14 -4.09 10.33
N LEU A 364 3.70 -3.03 10.92
CA LEU A 364 3.56 -1.68 10.40
C LEU A 364 4.36 -1.45 9.11
N ALA A 365 5.37 -2.27 8.85
CA ALA A 365 6.14 -2.19 7.61
C ALA A 365 5.36 -2.73 6.39
N ILE A 366 4.37 -3.61 6.61
CA ILE A 366 3.61 -4.24 5.54
C ILE A 366 2.80 -3.17 4.78
N PRO A 367 3.11 -2.90 3.51
CA PRO A 367 2.26 -2.05 2.69
C PRO A 367 0.97 -2.82 2.39
N ILE A 368 -0.18 -2.17 2.55
CA ILE A 368 -1.47 -2.81 2.25
C ILE A 368 -1.87 -2.60 0.77
N THR A 369 -1.17 -1.73 0.04
CA THR A 369 -1.40 -1.50 -1.38
C THR A 369 -0.16 -1.76 -2.24
N THR A 370 -0.41 -2.23 -3.46
CA THR A 370 0.60 -2.41 -4.52
C THR A 370 0.87 -1.12 -5.31
N VAL A 371 0.10 -0.05 -5.11
CA VAL A 371 0.26 1.21 -5.86
C VAL A 371 1.68 1.80 -5.69
N ALA A 372 2.32 1.54 -4.55
CA ALA A 372 3.70 1.89 -4.31
C ALA A 372 4.67 1.21 -5.30
N SER A 373 4.46 -0.05 -5.69
CA SER A 373 5.31 -0.77 -6.65
C SER A 373 5.03 -0.33 -8.11
N GLU A 374 3.83 0.19 -8.42
CA GLU A 374 3.50 0.77 -9.73
C GLU A 374 4.40 1.97 -10.09
N ALA A 375 4.71 2.84 -9.11
CA ALA A 375 5.62 3.97 -9.31
C ALA A 375 7.06 3.51 -9.64
N THR A 376 7.47 2.37 -9.06
CA THR A 376 8.75 1.72 -9.36
C THR A 376 8.74 1.14 -10.77
N PHE A 377 7.64 0.49 -11.18
CA PHE A 377 7.47 -0.04 -12.52
C PHE A 377 7.48 1.06 -13.59
N SER A 378 6.80 2.19 -13.35
CA SER A 378 6.84 3.40 -14.19
C SER A 378 8.23 4.03 -14.27
N ALA A 379 9.08 3.85 -13.25
CA ALA A 379 10.48 4.25 -13.31
C ALA A 379 11.33 3.24 -14.10
N GLY A 380 11.04 1.95 -13.95
CA GLY A 380 11.69 0.86 -14.68
C GLY A 380 11.45 0.91 -16.18
N SER A 381 10.22 1.21 -16.57
CA SER A 381 9.83 1.35 -17.97
C SER A 381 10.55 2.51 -18.68
N ARG A 382 10.94 3.58 -17.97
CA ARG A 382 11.80 4.67 -18.49
C ARG A 382 13.24 4.23 -18.75
N VAL A 383 13.74 3.26 -18.00
CA VAL A 383 15.07 2.66 -18.22
C VAL A 383 15.02 1.67 -19.41
N ILE A 384 13.82 1.18 -19.77
CA ILE A 384 13.54 0.26 -20.88
C ILE A 384 12.95 1.03 -22.09
N ASP A 385 13.49 2.21 -22.41
CA ASP A 385 13.20 2.92 -23.68
C ASP A 385 13.66 2.06 -24.88
N LYS A 386 13.06 2.26 -26.07
CA LYS A 386 13.53 1.79 -27.39
C LYS A 386 15.05 1.89 -27.60
N TYR A 387 15.74 2.86 -27.00
CA TYR A 387 17.20 3.03 -27.03
C TYR A 387 17.96 2.10 -26.06
N CYS A 388 17.33 1.61 -24.99
CA CYS A 388 17.90 0.71 -23.98
C CYS A 388 17.45 -0.75 -24.14
N ALA A 389 16.62 -1.05 -25.15
CA ALA A 389 16.14 -2.39 -25.49
C ALA A 389 17.25 -3.40 -25.87
N SER A 390 18.52 -2.98 -25.91
CA SER A 390 19.69 -3.85 -26.13
C SER A 390 20.36 -4.33 -24.84
N LEU A 391 19.88 -3.93 -23.66
CA LEU A 391 20.46 -4.35 -22.38
C LEU A 391 19.97 -5.76 -22.00
N THR A 392 20.86 -6.56 -21.39
CA THR A 392 20.46 -7.85 -20.82
C THR A 392 19.53 -7.63 -19.63
N SER A 393 18.63 -8.58 -19.36
CA SER A 393 17.71 -8.53 -18.21
C SER A 393 18.45 -8.34 -16.88
N GLU A 394 19.63 -8.94 -16.75
CA GLU A 394 20.51 -8.80 -15.59
C GLU A 394 21.04 -7.36 -15.44
N THR A 395 21.46 -6.72 -16.54
CA THR A 395 21.93 -5.33 -16.50
C THR A 395 20.80 -4.37 -16.13
N VAL A 396 19.59 -4.60 -16.65
CA VAL A 396 18.40 -3.80 -16.29
C VAL A 396 18.08 -3.96 -14.81
N GLN A 397 18.12 -5.18 -14.28
CA GLN A 397 17.92 -5.45 -12.85
C GLN A 397 18.95 -4.71 -11.99
N VAL A 398 20.23 -4.80 -12.32
CA VAL A 398 21.31 -4.10 -11.57
C VAL A 398 21.12 -2.59 -11.61
N LEU A 399 20.75 -2.00 -12.75
CA LEU A 399 20.52 -0.55 -12.86
C LEU A 399 19.31 -0.09 -12.05
N LEU A 400 18.23 -0.88 -12.02
CA LEU A 400 17.02 -0.54 -11.28
C LEU A 400 17.20 -0.72 -9.77
N CYS A 401 17.65 -1.89 -9.34
CA CYS A 401 17.93 -2.17 -7.94
C CYS A 401 19.06 -1.27 -7.43
N GLY A 402 20.22 -1.26 -8.09
CA GLY A 402 21.35 -0.42 -7.70
C GLY A 402 21.02 1.06 -7.71
N GLY A 403 20.29 1.53 -8.72
CA GLY A 403 19.82 2.91 -8.79
C GLY A 403 18.90 3.28 -7.62
N ASP A 404 17.96 2.41 -7.26
CA ASP A 404 17.04 2.64 -6.13
C ASP A 404 17.80 2.73 -4.80
N TRP A 405 18.69 1.76 -4.55
CA TRP A 405 19.48 1.69 -3.33
C TRP A 405 20.46 2.87 -3.20
N LEU A 406 21.19 3.22 -4.27
CA LEU A 406 22.13 4.34 -4.26
C LEU A 406 21.42 5.68 -4.09
N ARG A 407 20.26 5.89 -4.74
CA ARG A 407 19.48 7.14 -4.57
C ARG A 407 19.08 7.35 -3.13
N LYS A 408 18.61 6.32 -2.42
CA LYS A 408 18.28 6.45 -1.00
C LYS A 408 19.53 6.65 -0.16
N HIS A 409 20.61 5.90 -0.41
CA HIS A 409 21.87 6.04 0.34
C HIS A 409 22.44 7.47 0.27
N PHE A 410 22.36 8.12 -0.89
CA PHE A 410 22.84 9.48 -1.10
C PHE A 410 21.75 10.57 -0.96
N GLY A 411 20.52 10.23 -0.57
CA GLY A 411 19.44 11.19 -0.37
C GLY A 411 18.97 11.93 -1.63
N VAL A 412 19.15 11.33 -2.81
CA VAL A 412 18.78 11.96 -4.10
C VAL A 412 17.27 11.85 -4.31
N LYS A 413 16.56 12.99 -4.16
CA LYS A 413 15.12 13.07 -4.43
C LYS A 413 14.83 13.06 -5.94
N LYS A 414 13.83 12.29 -6.36
CA LYS A 414 13.34 12.30 -7.75
C LYS A 414 12.67 13.65 -8.04
N LYS A 415 12.99 14.27 -9.17
CA LYS A 415 12.12 15.29 -9.76
C LYS A 415 10.85 14.56 -10.20
N ILE A 416 9.72 14.77 -9.53
CA ILE A 416 8.44 14.24 -9.99
C ILE A 416 8.03 15.09 -11.19
N GLU A 417 8.49 14.71 -12.37
CA GLU A 417 7.83 15.12 -13.61
C GLU A 417 6.72 14.09 -13.85
N LEU A 418 5.48 14.53 -13.60
CA LEU A 418 4.24 13.88 -14.02
C LEU A 418 4.23 13.84 -15.55
N PHE A 419 4.70 12.73 -16.12
CA PHE A 419 4.45 12.41 -17.51
C PHE A 419 3.94 10.98 -17.62
N GLN A 420 2.72 10.91 -18.15
CA GLN A 420 2.10 9.75 -18.76
C GLN A 420 3.03 9.23 -19.83
N ASP A 421 3.45 7.98 -19.69
CA ASP A 421 3.62 7.03 -20.78
C ASP A 421 4.12 5.75 -20.12
N LEU A 422 3.24 4.75 -20.01
CA LEU A 422 3.49 3.32 -20.19
C LEU A 422 2.32 2.49 -19.63
N CYS A 423 1.59 1.86 -20.56
CA CYS A 423 0.54 0.88 -20.31
C CYS A 423 1.04 -0.29 -19.46
N ILE A 424 0.25 -0.66 -18.47
CA ILE A 424 0.33 -1.94 -17.77
C ILE A 424 -1.11 -2.54 -17.87
N SER A 425 -1.33 -3.86 -17.85
CA SER A 425 -2.67 -4.52 -17.90
C SER A 425 -2.92 -5.61 -16.83
N GLU A 426 -3.89 -5.56 -15.90
CA GLU A 426 -4.17 -6.65 -14.92
C GLU A 426 -5.47 -7.33 -15.32
N LEU A 427 -5.51 -8.66 -15.21
CA LEU A 427 -6.75 -9.41 -15.40
C LEU A 427 -6.99 -10.45 -14.31
N GLU A 428 -8.26 -10.48 -13.93
CA GLU A 428 -9.01 -11.60 -13.38
C GLU A 428 -8.82 -12.85 -14.23
N PHE A 429 -8.86 -14.01 -13.56
CA PHE A 429 -8.81 -15.32 -14.18
C PHE A 429 -10.00 -15.53 -15.13
N ASP A 430 -9.77 -15.43 -16.44
CA ASP A 430 -10.59 -16.15 -17.41
C ASP A 430 -9.72 -16.82 -18.49
N LYS A 431 -10.16 -18.00 -18.93
CA LYS A 431 -9.30 -19.09 -19.42
C LYS A 431 -8.61 -18.91 -20.79
N HIS A 432 -8.70 -17.77 -21.46
CA HIS A 432 -8.09 -17.60 -22.79
C HIS A 432 -7.52 -16.18 -23.02
N GLY A 433 -6.22 -16.10 -23.32
CA GLY A 433 -5.56 -14.90 -23.87
C GLY A 433 -4.60 -14.22 -22.89
N GLY A 434 -3.31 -14.17 -23.25
CA GLY A 434 -2.25 -13.67 -22.37
C GLY A 434 -2.05 -12.15 -22.42
N HIS A 435 -2.03 -11.51 -21.24
CA HIS A 435 -1.64 -10.11 -21.02
C HIS A 435 -0.85 -9.94 -19.68
N PRO A 436 -0.01 -8.89 -19.51
CA PRO A 436 1.04 -8.77 -18.46
C PRO A 436 0.66 -8.32 -17.02
N CYS A 437 0.96 -9.14 -16.00
CA CYS A 437 0.71 -8.88 -14.56
C CYS A 437 1.88 -8.17 -13.81
N ILE A 438 1.62 -7.62 -12.61
CA ILE A 438 2.60 -7.32 -11.54
C ILE A 438 2.47 -8.38 -10.43
N VAL A 439 3.54 -8.80 -9.74
CA VAL A 439 3.41 -9.56 -8.48
C VAL A 439 4.37 -9.01 -7.45
N ASP A 440 3.82 -8.46 -6.38
CA ASP A 440 4.59 -8.05 -5.21
C ASP A 440 4.67 -9.24 -4.23
N ALA A 441 5.89 -9.64 -3.89
CA ALA A 441 6.17 -10.50 -2.77
C ALA A 441 6.63 -9.62 -1.61
N TYR A 442 5.87 -9.60 -0.52
CA TYR A 442 6.20 -8.87 0.69
C TYR A 442 7.08 -9.74 1.59
N VAL A 443 7.94 -9.10 2.37
CA VAL A 443 9.03 -9.68 3.16
C VAL A 443 8.98 -9.09 4.55
#